data_AF-A0AAD3H862-F1
#
_entry.id   AF-A0AAD3H862-F1
#
_cell.length_a   1.000
_cell.length_b   1.000
_cell.length_c   1.000
_cell.angle_alpha   90.00
_cell.angle_beta   90.00
_cell.angle_gamma   90.00
#
_symmetry.space_group_name_H-M   'P 1'
#
loop_
_entity.id
_entity.type
_entity.pdbx_description
1 polymer ?
#
loop_
_entity_poly.entity_id
_entity_poly.type
_entity_poly.pdbx_seq_one_letter_code
_entity_poly.pdbx_strand_id
1 'polypeptide(L)'
;MVQIRSTKRHKNASLLKALKKDCTAMARKAMLSKLALRKMASIIFSIALICCIPFSIIISFEPHDENVDPKFISSFRNSLLQRKHKQKDIDLKPMPAHCQNVPPITEIIIKGERHTGTNWLRSILQQNVQQDVIVDQTSLDIGWKHGFLPPLGWARPITEHDLVIVQTRDVFTWLPKIFQESYDPEMREKRRKVRSFAAYLKEEYTCRCQPIQRQKKDGQSKYQTKFCKKIAKSLPWFGIGFDPDKVIAERAKNVIQIRTEKYKQWLSDPDPIVYSDSSSKEQYLKNRIHVRLEDLASEHVSSYEEARDLQEKVVGEQLLNHCVPIYEHFHEVVERTKWEGYKPRGKNRPFDPSKEKMAMLKRYSKQELRFVLDNLDMEFEKKLGYNYDYVYRLLESDHIPETPRKIPEKRVMKKMRNAHGLRSSDASEHKDINRALKSIEERIRQNREEAESNSWI
;
A
#
# COMPACT_ATOMS: atom_id res chain seq x y z
N MET A 1 -4.52 -59.07 0.78
CA MET A 1 -5.02 -58.73 2.13
C MET A 1 -3.81 -58.52 3.06
N VAL A 2 -3.24 -57.31 3.08
CA VAL A 2 -2.22 -56.87 4.05
C VAL A 2 -2.40 -55.36 4.20
N GLN A 3 -2.69 -54.90 5.42
CA GLN A 3 -2.97 -53.49 5.74
C GLN A 3 -1.83 -52.97 6.64
N ILE A 4 -0.94 -52.15 6.09
CA ILE A 4 0.12 -51.49 6.87
C ILE A 4 -0.45 -50.19 7.44
N ARG A 5 -0.68 -50.16 8.76
CA ARG A 5 -1.10 -48.97 9.52
C ARG A 5 0.10 -48.04 9.79
N SER A 6 -0.01 -46.80 9.33
CA SER A 6 0.91 -45.70 9.63
C SER A 6 0.76 -45.22 11.09
N THR A 7 1.72 -45.55 11.96
CA THR A 7 1.78 -45.12 13.38
C THR A 7 2.78 -43.97 13.66
N LYS A 8 3.43 -43.39 12.64
CA LYS A 8 4.48 -42.37 12.86
C LYS A 8 3.97 -40.94 13.13
N ARG A 9 2.72 -40.58 12.81
CA ARG A 9 2.22 -39.20 12.98
C ARG A 9 1.77 -38.84 14.40
N HIS A 10 1.40 -39.81 15.24
CA HIS A 10 0.90 -39.51 16.59
C HIS A 10 2.01 -39.25 17.63
N LYS A 11 3.20 -39.83 17.48
CA LYS A 11 4.30 -39.66 18.44
C LYS A 11 4.88 -38.23 18.43
N ASN A 12 4.90 -37.56 17.28
CA ASN A 12 5.43 -36.19 17.19
C ASN A 12 4.46 -35.15 17.81
N ALA A 13 3.15 -35.39 17.76
CA ALA A 13 2.16 -34.49 18.35
C ALA A 13 2.13 -34.56 19.88
N SER A 14 2.37 -35.74 20.47
CA SER A 14 2.48 -35.88 21.93
C SER A 14 3.78 -35.27 22.46
N LEU A 15 4.89 -35.44 21.74
CA LEU A 15 6.18 -34.82 22.10
C LEU A 15 6.11 -33.29 22.05
N LEU A 16 5.46 -32.71 21.02
CA LEU A 16 5.28 -31.26 20.91
C LEU A 16 4.36 -30.69 22.00
N LYS A 17 3.34 -31.44 22.42
CA LYS A 17 2.46 -31.07 23.53
C LYS A 17 3.18 -31.14 24.89
N ALA A 18 4.02 -32.15 25.10
CA ALA A 18 4.86 -32.27 26.30
C ALA A 18 5.86 -31.12 26.39
N LEU A 19 6.59 -30.83 25.31
CA LEU A 19 7.53 -29.71 25.23
C LEU A 19 6.86 -28.36 25.46
N LYS A 20 5.65 -28.13 24.91
CA LYS A 20 4.89 -26.90 25.20
C LYS A 20 4.51 -26.80 26.67
N LYS A 21 4.06 -27.89 27.30
CA LYS A 21 3.67 -27.90 28.71
C LYS A 21 4.86 -27.62 29.63
N ASP A 22 6.01 -28.19 29.32
CA ASP A 22 7.25 -28.00 30.09
C ASP A 22 7.85 -26.60 29.89
N CYS A 23 7.83 -26.05 28.67
CA CYS A 23 8.23 -24.65 28.44
C CYS A 23 7.33 -23.67 29.18
N THR A 24 6.02 -23.94 29.27
CA THR A 24 5.06 -23.07 29.98
C THR A 24 5.24 -23.18 31.49
N ALA A 25 5.55 -24.38 32.01
CA ALA A 25 5.86 -24.59 33.42
C ALA A 25 7.20 -23.97 33.83
N MET A 26 8.24 -24.08 32.99
CA MET A 26 9.52 -23.41 33.19
C MET A 26 9.41 -21.90 33.10
N ALA A 27 8.63 -21.35 32.16
CA ALA A 27 8.38 -19.92 32.07
C ALA A 27 7.66 -19.36 33.32
N ARG A 28 6.74 -20.12 33.91
CA ARG A 28 6.09 -19.77 35.18
C ARG A 28 7.04 -19.83 36.38
N LYS A 29 7.99 -20.78 36.39
CA LYS A 29 8.98 -20.90 37.47
C LYS A 29 10.15 -19.90 37.33
N ALA A 30 10.43 -19.44 36.11
CA ALA A 30 11.50 -18.49 35.79
C ALA A 30 11.11 -17.01 35.95
N MET A 31 9.83 -16.71 36.21
CA MET A 31 9.34 -15.35 36.44
C MET A 31 9.85 -14.71 37.75
N LEU A 32 10.73 -15.39 38.50
CA LEU A 32 11.25 -14.93 39.79
C LEU A 32 12.79 -14.78 39.87
N SER A 33 13.56 -14.92 38.79
CA SER A 33 14.96 -14.42 38.83
C SER A 33 15.54 -14.06 37.47
N LYS A 34 16.24 -12.91 37.42
CA LYS A 34 16.98 -12.40 36.23
C LYS A 34 18.04 -13.41 35.71
N LEU A 35 18.52 -14.30 36.56
CA LEU A 35 19.51 -15.32 36.21
C LEU A 35 18.90 -16.45 35.35
N ALA A 36 17.62 -16.77 35.54
CA ALA A 36 16.92 -17.80 34.76
C ALA A 36 16.66 -17.35 33.31
N LEU A 37 16.38 -16.05 33.10
CA LEU A 37 16.22 -15.46 31.77
C LEU A 37 17.50 -15.53 30.94
N ARG A 38 18.67 -15.29 31.55
CA ARG A 38 19.97 -15.42 30.87
C ARG A 38 20.28 -16.86 30.44
N LYS A 39 20.01 -17.84 31.31
CA LYS A 39 20.20 -19.26 30.97
C LYS A 39 19.20 -19.74 29.90
N MET A 40 17.95 -19.27 29.94
CA MET A 40 16.97 -19.61 28.88
C MET A 40 17.35 -19.02 27.53
N ALA A 41 17.83 -17.77 27.47
CA ALA A 41 18.28 -17.17 26.23
C ALA A 41 19.44 -17.95 25.59
N SER A 42 20.40 -18.40 26.42
CA SER A 42 21.53 -19.24 25.97
C SER A 42 21.09 -20.63 25.46
N ILE A 43 20.13 -21.28 26.14
CA ILE A 43 19.59 -22.58 25.73
C ILE A 43 18.76 -22.46 24.43
N ILE A 44 17.89 -21.44 24.33
CA ILE A 44 17.09 -21.19 23.13
C ILE A 44 18.01 -20.90 21.93
N PHE A 45 19.08 -20.13 22.15
CA PHE A 45 20.07 -19.83 21.12
C PHE A 45 20.85 -21.07 20.67
N SER A 46 21.26 -21.94 21.61
CA SER A 46 21.95 -23.20 21.31
C SER A 46 21.06 -24.17 20.53
N ILE A 47 19.78 -24.27 20.88
CA ILE A 47 18.80 -25.07 20.14
C ILE A 47 18.55 -24.49 18.74
N ALA A 48 18.48 -23.16 18.60
CA ALA A 48 18.31 -22.51 17.30
C ALA A 48 19.54 -22.71 16.38
N LEU A 49 20.74 -22.70 16.95
CA LEU A 49 22.00 -22.94 16.24
C LEU A 49 22.09 -24.39 15.72
N ILE A 50 21.63 -25.36 16.52
CA ILE A 50 21.64 -26.79 16.16
C ILE A 50 20.54 -27.11 15.13
N CYS A 51 19.36 -26.47 15.23
CA CYS A 51 18.20 -26.83 14.42
C CYS A 51 18.06 -26.08 13.08
N CYS A 52 19.02 -25.23 12.70
CA CYS A 52 19.00 -24.45 11.44
C CYS A 52 17.65 -23.73 11.18
N ILE A 53 16.99 -23.25 12.24
CA ILE A 53 15.70 -22.57 12.12
C ILE A 53 15.97 -21.14 11.64
N PRO A 54 15.44 -20.71 10.48
CA PRO A 54 15.62 -19.33 10.03
C PRO A 54 14.86 -18.40 10.97
N PHE A 55 15.60 -17.62 11.77
CA PHE A 55 15.05 -16.62 12.67
C PHE A 55 15.24 -15.21 12.08
N SER A 56 14.12 -14.60 11.67
CA SER A 56 14.00 -13.16 11.45
C SER A 56 13.43 -12.49 12.70
N ILE A 57 14.12 -12.60 13.85
CA ILE A 57 13.88 -11.71 15.00
C ILE A 57 14.99 -10.66 14.99
N ILE A 58 14.61 -9.41 14.72
CA ILE A 58 15.42 -8.24 15.01
C ILE A 58 15.31 -8.02 16.52
N ILE A 59 16.36 -8.34 17.27
CA ILE A 59 16.50 -7.88 18.66
C ILE A 59 17.10 -6.48 18.59
N SER A 60 16.26 -5.45 18.70
CA SER A 60 16.76 -4.09 18.93
C SER A 60 17.31 -4.01 20.35
N PHE A 61 18.63 -3.94 20.49
CA PHE A 61 19.26 -3.53 21.73
C PHE A 61 19.18 -2.00 21.83
N GLU A 62 18.50 -1.48 22.86
CA GLU A 62 18.63 -0.06 23.21
C GLU A 62 20.07 0.20 23.69
N PRO A 63 20.72 1.30 23.27
CA PRO A 63 22.13 1.56 23.52
C PRO A 63 22.48 1.94 24.97
N HIS A 64 21.63 1.61 25.95
CA HIS A 64 21.81 1.96 27.36
C HIS A 64 21.94 0.77 28.31
N ASP A 65 22.00 -0.48 27.82
CA ASP A 65 22.30 -1.62 28.67
C ASP A 65 23.82 -1.81 28.80
N GLU A 66 24.43 -1.12 29.79
CA GLU A 66 25.87 -1.19 30.10
C GLU A 66 26.37 -2.59 30.48
N ASN A 67 25.47 -3.59 30.56
CA ASN A 67 25.79 -4.96 30.95
C ASN A 67 25.93 -5.95 29.77
N VAL A 68 25.94 -5.48 28.52
CA VAL A 68 26.18 -6.36 27.37
C VAL A 68 27.68 -6.59 27.20
N ASP A 69 28.11 -7.85 27.33
CA ASP A 69 29.52 -8.26 27.17
C ASP A 69 30.07 -7.79 25.81
N PRO A 70 31.12 -6.94 25.78
CA PRO A 70 31.75 -6.49 24.55
C PRO A 70 32.22 -7.65 23.64
N LYS A 71 32.60 -8.80 24.22
CA LYS A 71 32.98 -9.99 23.47
C LYS A 71 31.79 -10.61 22.75
N PHE A 72 30.59 -10.51 23.32
CA PHE A 72 29.35 -10.96 22.67
C PHE A 72 28.99 -10.09 21.48
N ILE A 73 29.08 -8.76 21.60
CA ILE A 73 28.82 -7.82 20.47
C ILE A 73 29.84 -8.05 19.35
N SER A 74 31.12 -8.22 19.70
CA SER A 74 32.18 -8.50 18.73
C SER A 74 31.96 -9.85 18.02
N SER A 75 31.64 -10.91 18.76
CA SER A 75 31.33 -12.23 18.20
C SER A 75 30.08 -12.22 17.32
N PHE A 76 29.03 -11.48 17.71
CA PHE A 76 27.80 -11.34 16.92
C PHE A 76 28.04 -10.57 15.61
N ARG A 77 28.80 -9.46 15.66
CA ARG A 77 29.24 -8.73 14.45
C ARG A 77 30.07 -9.62 13.54
N ASN A 78 31.03 -10.35 14.09
CA ASN A 78 31.87 -11.27 13.32
C ASN A 78 31.06 -12.43 12.72
N SER A 79 30.03 -12.93 13.41
CA SER A 79 29.13 -13.96 12.87
C SER A 79 28.23 -13.44 11.75
N LEU A 80 27.73 -12.20 11.86
CA LEU A 80 27.00 -11.53 10.78
C LEU A 80 27.89 -11.28 9.56
N LEU A 81 29.13 -10.83 9.77
CA LEU A 81 30.13 -10.65 8.72
C LEU A 81 30.55 -11.99 8.08
N GLN A 82 30.71 -13.04 8.87
CA GLN A 82 31.01 -14.39 8.33
C GLN A 82 29.83 -15.01 7.58
N ARG A 83 28.57 -14.68 7.93
CA ARG A 83 27.41 -15.08 7.12
C ARG A 83 27.33 -14.31 5.80
N LYS A 84 27.78 -13.05 5.75
CA LYS A 84 28.00 -12.34 4.48
C LYS A 84 29.07 -13.02 3.63
N HIS A 85 30.15 -13.53 4.23
CA HIS A 85 31.20 -14.25 3.49
C HIS A 85 30.83 -15.66 3.01
N LYS A 86 29.67 -16.21 3.42
CA LYS A 86 29.13 -17.47 2.88
C LYS A 86 28.00 -17.26 1.86
N GLN A 87 27.77 -16.03 1.42
CA GLN A 87 27.06 -15.80 0.17
C GLN A 87 27.91 -16.44 -0.92
N LYS A 88 27.38 -17.53 -1.51
CA LYS A 88 27.75 -17.95 -2.88
C LYS A 88 27.95 -16.69 -3.69
N ASP A 89 29.00 -16.62 -4.50
CA ASP A 89 29.18 -15.57 -5.51
C ASP A 89 27.82 -15.29 -6.13
N ILE A 90 27.21 -14.16 -5.72
CA ILE A 90 25.90 -13.80 -6.23
C ILE A 90 26.22 -13.12 -7.54
N ASP A 91 25.84 -13.77 -8.62
CA ASP A 91 26.01 -13.20 -9.94
C ASP A 91 25.15 -11.92 -10.03
N LEU A 92 25.85 -10.78 -10.04
CA LEU A 92 25.28 -9.45 -10.24
C LEU A 92 25.53 -9.03 -11.68
N LYS A 93 24.60 -8.28 -12.27
CA LYS A 93 24.87 -7.68 -13.58
C LYS A 93 26.05 -6.73 -13.50
N PRO A 94 26.92 -6.69 -14.53
CA PRO A 94 27.98 -5.69 -14.63
C PRO A 94 27.41 -4.28 -14.51
N MET A 95 27.95 -3.50 -13.58
CA MET A 95 27.56 -2.11 -13.36
C MET A 95 28.10 -1.23 -14.50
N PRO A 96 27.34 -0.25 -15.01
CA PRO A 96 27.86 0.73 -15.96
C PRO A 96 29.10 1.48 -15.45
N ALA A 97 30.03 1.84 -16.34
CA ALA A 97 31.29 2.47 -15.97
C ALA A 97 31.12 3.80 -15.20
N HIS A 98 30.06 4.55 -15.47
CA HIS A 98 29.79 5.82 -14.79
C HIS A 98 29.46 5.67 -13.30
N CYS A 99 29.20 4.45 -12.83
CA CYS A 99 28.85 4.17 -11.44
C CYS A 99 30.03 4.04 -10.48
N GLN A 100 31.27 4.03 -10.99
CA GLN A 100 32.46 3.84 -10.14
C GLN A 100 32.68 4.97 -9.13
N ASN A 101 32.18 6.18 -9.41
CA ASN A 101 32.39 7.38 -8.59
C ASN A 101 31.08 7.98 -8.03
N VAL A 102 29.97 7.24 -8.11
CA VAL A 102 28.66 7.71 -7.61
C VAL A 102 28.46 7.16 -6.19
N PRO A 103 27.97 7.99 -5.24
CA PRO A 103 27.58 7.50 -3.92
C PRO A 103 26.61 6.31 -4.05
N PRO A 104 26.83 5.20 -3.32
CA PRO A 104 25.99 4.02 -3.47
C PRO A 104 24.58 4.32 -2.96
N ILE A 105 23.57 3.87 -3.71
CA ILE A 105 22.18 3.88 -3.25
C ILE A 105 22.01 2.79 -2.19
N THR A 106 21.59 3.19 -0.99
CA THR A 106 21.36 2.27 0.12
C THR A 106 19.88 2.04 0.39
N GLU A 107 19.00 2.94 -0.08
CA GLU A 107 17.56 2.86 0.12
C GLU A 107 16.78 3.24 -1.13
N ILE A 108 15.79 2.41 -1.49
CA ILE A 108 14.82 2.66 -2.56
C ILE A 108 13.49 3.03 -1.91
N ILE A 109 13.04 4.26 -2.15
CA ILE A 109 11.80 4.82 -1.63
C ILE A 109 10.70 4.68 -2.69
N ILE A 110 9.66 3.91 -2.41
CA ILE A 110 8.51 3.78 -3.33
C ILE A 110 7.45 4.82 -3.00
N LYS A 111 7.14 5.71 -3.94
CA LYS A 111 5.98 6.61 -3.91
C LYS A 111 4.96 6.20 -4.97
N GLY A 112 3.70 6.52 -4.72
CA GLY A 112 2.62 6.24 -5.66
C GLY A 112 1.28 6.28 -4.97
N GLU A 113 0.22 6.57 -5.71
CA GLU A 113 -1.12 6.58 -5.14
C GLU A 113 -1.62 5.18 -4.76
N ARG A 114 -2.69 5.10 -3.97
CA ARG A 114 -3.34 3.80 -3.71
C ARG A 114 -3.77 3.20 -5.05
N HIS A 115 -3.70 1.87 -5.21
CA HIS A 115 -4.07 1.19 -6.46
C HIS A 115 -3.22 1.49 -7.71
N THR A 116 -2.04 2.10 -7.57
CA THR A 116 -1.10 2.24 -8.70
C THR A 116 -0.16 1.05 -8.88
N GLY A 117 -0.24 0.02 -8.03
CA GLY A 117 0.63 -1.16 -8.12
C GLY A 117 1.93 -1.06 -7.31
N THR A 118 2.04 -0.12 -6.36
CA THR A 118 3.23 0.02 -5.51
C THR A 118 3.66 -1.27 -4.79
N ASN A 119 2.74 -2.16 -4.42
CA ASN A 119 3.09 -3.46 -3.82
C ASN A 119 3.67 -4.44 -4.85
N TRP A 120 3.20 -4.37 -6.09
CA TRP A 120 3.71 -5.19 -7.19
C TRP A 120 5.13 -4.76 -7.56
N LEU A 121 5.36 -3.45 -7.72
CA LEU A 121 6.70 -2.89 -7.89
C LEU A 121 7.64 -3.29 -6.75
N ARG A 122 7.17 -3.22 -5.49
CA ARG A 122 7.96 -3.70 -4.34
C ARG A 122 8.37 -5.16 -4.50
N SER A 123 7.46 -6.04 -4.91
CA SER A 123 7.78 -7.45 -5.14
C SER A 123 8.83 -7.64 -6.24
N ILE A 124 8.74 -6.87 -7.34
CA ILE A 124 9.75 -6.88 -8.41
C ILE A 124 11.12 -6.48 -7.85
N LEU A 125 11.19 -5.39 -7.08
CA LEU A 125 12.43 -4.89 -6.49
C LEU A 125 13.03 -5.89 -5.48
N GLN A 126 12.21 -6.42 -4.55
CA GLN A 126 12.68 -7.38 -3.54
C GLN A 126 13.23 -8.68 -4.13
N GLN A 127 12.78 -9.05 -5.33
CA GLN A 127 13.22 -10.27 -6.00
C GLN A 127 14.49 -10.05 -6.84
N ASN A 128 14.73 -8.83 -7.32
CA ASN A 128 15.75 -8.56 -8.33
C ASN A 128 16.91 -7.65 -7.85
N VAL A 129 16.77 -6.96 -6.72
CA VAL A 129 17.78 -6.05 -6.18
C VAL A 129 18.65 -6.75 -5.14
N GLN A 130 19.93 -6.40 -5.08
CA GLN A 130 20.85 -6.90 -4.06
C GLN A 130 20.34 -6.62 -2.64
N GLN A 131 20.46 -7.60 -1.75
CA GLN A 131 19.93 -7.58 -0.37
C GLN A 131 20.42 -6.43 0.52
N ASP A 132 21.57 -5.83 0.21
CA ASP A 132 22.13 -4.71 0.97
C ASP A 132 21.42 -3.37 0.66
N VAL A 133 20.57 -3.31 -0.37
CA VAL A 133 19.72 -2.15 -0.67
C VAL A 133 18.35 -2.34 -0.05
N ILE A 134 17.95 -1.39 0.80
CA ILE A 134 16.66 -1.45 1.50
C ILE A 134 15.56 -1.00 0.54
N VAL A 135 14.60 -1.87 0.25
CA VAL A 135 13.37 -1.49 -0.48
C VAL A 135 12.31 -1.04 0.51
N ASP A 136 12.24 0.26 0.77
CA ASP A 136 11.31 0.81 1.74
C ASP A 136 10.01 1.31 1.11
N GLN A 137 8.93 0.87 1.73
CA GLN A 137 7.56 1.20 1.39
C GLN A 137 6.75 1.61 2.63
N THR A 138 7.26 1.36 3.84
CA THR A 138 6.48 1.42 5.07
C THR A 138 7.18 2.03 6.26
N SER A 139 8.48 2.34 6.20
CA SER A 139 9.09 2.98 7.35
C SER A 139 8.51 4.38 7.55
N LEU A 140 8.37 4.71 8.82
CA LEU A 140 7.85 6.00 9.26
C LEU A 140 8.90 7.10 9.08
N ASP A 141 10.12 6.74 8.70
CA ASP A 141 11.24 7.66 8.56
C ASP A 141 11.17 8.41 7.23
N ILE A 142 10.86 7.71 6.14
CA ILE A 142 10.69 8.27 4.78
C ILE A 142 9.23 8.68 4.46
N GLY A 143 8.39 8.64 5.48
CA GLY A 143 6.98 9.02 5.44
C GLY A 143 6.08 8.04 4.70
N TRP A 144 4.79 8.34 4.70
CA TRP A 144 3.81 7.47 4.08
C TRP A 144 3.99 7.41 2.56
N LYS A 145 4.03 6.20 1.98
CA LYS A 145 4.23 5.98 0.53
C LYS A 145 3.20 6.65 -0.39
N HIS A 146 2.00 6.91 0.13
CA HIS A 146 0.92 7.58 -0.60
C HIS A 146 0.82 9.06 -0.26
N GLY A 147 1.62 9.54 0.70
CA GLY A 147 1.62 10.94 1.12
C GLY A 147 2.69 11.75 0.39
N PHE A 148 2.62 13.07 0.56
CA PHE A 148 3.63 13.99 0.07
C PHE A 148 5.03 13.65 0.63
N LEU A 149 6.06 14.15 -0.06
CA LEU A 149 7.44 14.22 0.44
C LEU A 149 7.61 15.44 1.37
N PRO A 150 8.64 15.46 2.25
CA PRO A 150 8.97 16.63 3.05
C PRO A 150 9.16 17.87 2.17
N PRO A 151 8.76 19.07 2.63
CA PRO A 151 8.24 19.36 3.96
C PRO A 151 6.75 19.11 4.10
N LEU A 152 6.01 18.87 3.01
CA LEU A 152 4.56 18.69 3.07
C LEU A 152 4.17 17.36 3.72
N GLY A 153 5.02 16.33 3.56
CA GLY A 153 4.90 15.04 4.23
C GLY A 153 5.80 14.87 5.44
N TRP A 154 5.48 13.87 6.26
CA TRP A 154 6.22 13.55 7.49
C TRP A 154 7.35 12.57 7.23
N ALA A 155 8.48 13.07 6.77
CA ALA A 155 9.67 12.25 6.57
C ALA A 155 10.97 13.00 6.87
N ARG A 156 12.06 12.25 6.95
CA ARG A 156 13.41 12.79 6.91
C ARG A 156 13.68 13.46 5.56
N PRO A 157 14.56 14.48 5.53
CA PRO A 157 15.06 15.00 4.27
C PRO A 157 15.66 13.89 3.39
N ILE A 158 15.54 14.06 2.08
CA ILE A 158 16.12 13.14 1.10
C ILE A 158 17.63 13.34 1.04
N THR A 159 18.37 12.24 0.97
CA THR A 159 19.84 12.17 0.93
C THR A 159 20.32 11.71 -0.45
N GLU A 160 21.62 11.85 -0.74
CA GLU A 160 22.23 11.34 -1.97
C GLU A 160 22.20 9.81 -2.11
N HIS A 161 21.97 9.09 -1.00
CA HIS A 161 21.89 7.62 -0.97
C HIS A 161 20.48 7.08 -1.22
N ASP A 162 19.50 7.96 -1.42
CA ASP A 162 18.11 7.60 -1.68
C ASP A 162 17.84 7.57 -3.17
N LEU A 163 17.11 6.54 -3.61
CA LEU A 163 16.50 6.48 -4.94
C LEU A 163 14.98 6.48 -4.80
N VAL A 164 14.31 7.48 -5.38
CA VAL A 164 12.85 7.58 -5.33
C VAL A 164 12.23 6.98 -6.58
N ILE A 165 11.43 5.93 -6.43
CA ILE A 165 10.66 5.35 -7.53
C ILE A 165 9.19 5.73 -7.39
N VAL A 166 8.67 6.47 -8.36
CA VAL A 166 7.29 6.94 -8.38
C VAL A 166 6.45 6.08 -9.33
N GLN A 167 5.54 5.31 -8.74
CA GLN A 167 4.60 4.47 -9.46
C GLN A 167 3.29 5.23 -9.73
N THR A 168 3.01 5.46 -11.00
CA THR A 168 1.77 6.09 -11.49
C THR A 168 0.85 5.08 -12.16
N ARG A 169 -0.39 5.48 -12.43
CA ARG A 169 -1.39 4.69 -13.16
C ARG A 169 -2.29 5.62 -13.97
N ASP A 170 -2.78 5.14 -15.11
CA ASP A 170 -3.81 5.81 -15.92
C ASP A 170 -5.01 6.20 -15.04
N VAL A 171 -5.37 7.49 -15.06
CA VAL A 171 -6.41 8.04 -14.18
C VAL A 171 -7.80 7.41 -14.42
N PHE A 172 -8.13 7.04 -15.66
CA PHE A 172 -9.40 6.42 -16.03
C PHE A 172 -9.47 4.95 -15.63
N THR A 173 -8.34 4.29 -15.38
CA THR A 173 -8.36 2.96 -14.73
C THR A 173 -8.21 3.06 -13.21
N TRP A 174 -7.58 4.12 -12.72
CA TRP A 174 -7.34 4.37 -11.30
C TRP A 174 -8.60 4.80 -10.53
N LEU A 175 -9.35 5.79 -11.03
CA LEU A 175 -10.52 6.35 -10.33
C LEU A 175 -11.60 5.29 -10.04
N PRO A 176 -12.02 4.44 -11.01
CA PRO A 176 -13.02 3.42 -10.71
C PRO A 176 -12.48 2.35 -9.78
N LYS A 177 -11.16 2.11 -9.79
CA LYS A 177 -10.49 1.16 -8.91
C LYS A 177 -10.44 1.65 -7.46
N ILE A 178 -10.05 2.91 -7.22
CA ILE A 178 -10.03 3.51 -5.88
C ILE A 178 -11.46 3.67 -5.32
N PHE A 179 -12.45 3.92 -6.17
CA PHE A 179 -13.86 3.85 -5.81
C PHE A 179 -14.27 2.42 -5.43
N GLN A 180 -13.92 1.40 -6.24
CA GLN A 180 -14.29 0.01 -5.96
C GLN A 180 -13.67 -0.50 -4.64
N GLU A 181 -12.45 -0.09 -4.32
CA GLU A 181 -11.66 -0.64 -3.22
C GLU A 181 -11.02 0.46 -2.35
N SER A 182 -11.83 1.34 -1.77
CA SER A 182 -11.29 2.41 -0.91
C SER A 182 -10.68 1.83 0.39
N TYR A 183 -9.35 1.81 0.45
CA TYR A 183 -8.58 1.45 1.66
C TYR A 183 -8.53 2.55 2.69
N ASP A 184 -8.68 3.79 2.22
CA ASP A 184 -8.74 4.93 3.09
C ASP A 184 -10.09 4.98 3.85
N PRO A 185 -10.09 5.09 5.19
CA PRO A 185 -11.31 5.12 5.97
C PRO A 185 -12.24 6.29 5.62
N GLU A 186 -11.70 7.50 5.41
CA GLU A 186 -12.51 8.67 5.07
C GLU A 186 -13.12 8.50 3.68
N MET A 187 -12.33 8.11 2.68
CA MET A 187 -12.84 7.88 1.32
C MET A 187 -13.81 6.70 1.26
N ARG A 188 -13.61 5.66 2.09
CA ARG A 188 -14.54 4.54 2.22
C ARG A 188 -15.89 5.01 2.76
N GLU A 189 -15.86 5.91 3.74
CA GLU A 189 -17.07 6.47 4.33
C GLU A 189 -17.78 7.40 3.35
N LYS A 190 -17.05 8.30 2.68
CA LYS A 190 -17.56 9.13 1.59
C LYS A 190 -18.24 8.29 0.52
N ARG A 191 -17.59 7.24 0.03
CA ARG A 191 -18.17 6.29 -0.91
C ARG A 191 -19.49 5.68 -0.43
N ARG A 192 -19.59 5.31 0.85
CA ARG A 192 -20.82 4.76 1.45
C ARG A 192 -21.95 5.79 1.45
N LYS A 193 -21.63 7.06 1.68
CA LYS A 193 -22.59 8.17 1.71
C LYS A 193 -23.08 8.59 0.32
N VAL A 194 -22.16 8.86 -0.62
CA VAL A 194 -22.50 9.39 -1.95
C VAL A 194 -23.13 8.37 -2.89
N ARG A 195 -22.97 7.07 -2.59
CA ARG A 195 -23.55 5.87 -3.25
C ARG A 195 -23.27 5.70 -4.75
N SER A 196 -22.97 6.76 -5.50
CA SER A 196 -22.69 6.75 -6.94
C SER A 196 -21.24 7.15 -7.25
N PHE A 197 -20.76 6.73 -8.41
CA PHE A 197 -19.41 7.07 -8.87
C PHE A 197 -19.30 8.54 -9.26
N ALA A 198 -20.26 9.08 -10.03
CA ALA A 198 -20.37 10.50 -10.33
C ALA A 198 -20.26 11.41 -9.11
N ALA A 199 -21.03 11.13 -8.04
CA ALA A 199 -20.98 11.93 -6.83
C ALA A 199 -19.62 11.79 -6.11
N TYR A 200 -19.04 10.59 -6.09
CA TYR A 200 -17.71 10.38 -5.54
C TYR A 200 -16.60 11.16 -6.26
N LEU A 201 -16.70 11.30 -7.59
CA LEU A 201 -15.72 12.08 -8.38
C LEU A 201 -15.75 13.58 -8.05
N LYS A 202 -16.93 14.10 -7.71
CA LYS A 202 -17.16 15.53 -7.42
C LYS A 202 -16.93 15.88 -5.94
N GLU A 203 -16.90 14.87 -5.08
CA GLU A 203 -16.71 15.03 -3.65
C GLU A 203 -15.32 15.60 -3.36
N GLU A 204 -15.27 16.57 -2.45
CA GLU A 204 -14.02 17.07 -1.91
C GLU A 204 -13.15 15.92 -1.40
N TYR A 205 -11.85 15.92 -1.70
CA TYR A 205 -10.94 14.96 -1.11
C TYR A 205 -10.52 15.45 0.26
N THR A 206 -10.69 14.61 1.28
CA THR A 206 -10.09 14.84 2.60
C THR A 206 -9.55 13.51 3.11
N CYS A 207 -8.28 13.49 3.49
CA CYS A 207 -7.65 12.35 4.13
C CYS A 207 -6.85 12.83 5.34
N ARG A 208 -7.02 12.20 6.50
CA ARG A 208 -6.11 12.43 7.63
C ARG A 208 -4.77 11.81 7.29
N CYS A 209 -3.69 12.58 7.34
CA CYS A 209 -2.35 12.06 7.08
C CYS A 209 -2.08 10.84 7.98
N GLN A 210 -1.77 9.70 7.34
CA GLN A 210 -1.37 8.47 8.02
C GLN A 210 0.14 8.51 8.33
N PRO A 211 0.60 7.86 9.42
CA PRO A 211 -0.11 6.89 10.23
C PRO A 211 -0.58 7.49 11.56
N ILE A 212 -1.89 7.74 11.67
CA ILE A 212 -2.53 7.86 12.99
C ILE A 212 -2.79 6.46 13.55
N GLN A 213 -2.89 5.44 12.69
CA GLN A 213 -3.54 4.17 13.06
C GLN A 213 -2.68 3.11 13.76
N ARG A 214 -1.38 3.33 13.99
CA ARG A 214 -0.59 2.42 14.83
C ARG A 214 0.43 3.19 15.66
N GLN A 215 -0.05 3.84 16.72
CA GLN A 215 0.71 4.00 17.97
C GLN A 215 1.04 2.62 18.56
N LYS A 216 1.78 1.78 17.84
CA LYS A 216 2.39 0.60 18.47
C LYS A 216 3.53 1.11 19.37
N LYS A 217 3.86 0.31 20.38
CA LYS A 217 4.82 0.58 21.46
C LYS A 217 6.21 1.10 21.03
N ASP A 218 6.51 1.12 19.74
CA ASP A 218 7.84 1.32 19.15
C ASP A 218 8.08 2.78 18.69
N GLY A 219 7.23 3.72 19.10
CA GLY A 219 7.46 5.17 18.95
C GLY A 219 6.85 5.82 17.71
N GLN A 220 6.58 7.12 17.81
CA GLN A 220 6.27 7.98 16.67
C GLN A 220 7.57 8.27 15.92
N SER A 221 7.51 8.42 14.58
CA SER A 221 8.67 8.94 13.84
C SER A 221 9.12 10.26 14.48
N LYS A 222 10.43 10.41 14.73
CA LYS A 222 10.98 11.67 15.28
C LYS A 222 10.61 12.87 14.40
N TYR A 223 10.45 12.64 13.10
CA TYR A 223 10.00 13.63 12.13
C TYR A 223 8.52 13.93 12.28
N GLN A 224 7.66 12.92 12.44
CA GLN A 224 6.24 13.11 12.73
C GLN A 224 6.02 13.92 14.01
N THR A 225 6.73 13.58 15.10
CA THR A 225 6.63 14.30 16.37
C THR A 225 7.09 15.76 16.23
N LYS A 226 8.25 16.01 15.59
CA LYS A 226 8.75 17.38 15.38
C LYS A 226 7.84 18.19 14.47
N PHE A 227 7.34 17.59 13.40
CA PHE A 227 6.43 18.21 12.45
C PHE A 227 5.10 18.58 13.11
N CYS A 228 4.45 17.61 13.76
CA CYS A 228 3.22 17.83 14.52
C CYS A 228 3.43 18.84 15.64
N LYS A 229 4.57 18.85 16.33
CA LYS A 229 4.91 19.86 17.36
C LYS A 229 5.14 21.25 16.76
N LYS A 230 5.79 21.37 15.60
CA LYS A 230 6.01 22.66 14.91
C LYS A 230 4.67 23.30 14.54
N ILE A 231 3.72 22.49 14.08
CA ILE A 231 2.35 22.94 13.76
C ILE A 231 1.53 23.18 15.02
N ALA A 232 1.63 22.31 16.03
CA ALA A 232 0.91 22.50 17.30
C ALA A 232 1.37 23.76 18.05
N LYS A 233 2.64 24.18 17.90
CA LYS A 233 3.17 25.42 18.49
C LYS A 233 2.64 26.70 17.85
N SER A 234 2.10 26.64 16.62
CA SER A 234 1.43 27.81 16.02
C SER A 234 -0.03 27.95 16.44
N LEU A 235 -0.46 27.26 17.51
CA LEU A 235 -1.85 27.19 17.95
C LEU A 235 -1.98 27.43 19.46
N PRO A 236 -2.94 28.28 19.92
CA PRO A 236 -3.07 28.64 21.32
C PRO A 236 -3.37 27.41 22.20
N TRP A 237 -2.65 27.34 23.31
CA TRP A 237 -2.30 26.14 24.04
C TRP A 237 -3.23 25.89 25.23
N PHE A 238 -4.50 25.50 25.01
CA PHE A 238 -5.34 24.99 26.11
C PHE A 238 -6.32 23.90 25.64
N GLY A 239 -6.16 22.69 26.19
CA GLY A 239 -7.09 21.58 26.06
C GLY A 239 -6.68 20.54 25.03
N ILE A 240 -6.41 19.31 25.47
CA ILE A 240 -6.06 18.14 24.65
C ILE A 240 -7.33 17.66 23.93
N GLY A 241 -7.85 18.49 23.03
CA GLY A 241 -8.80 18.12 22.00
C GLY A 241 -8.00 17.85 20.72
N PHE A 242 -8.06 16.62 20.22
CA PHE A 242 -7.64 16.31 18.85
C PHE A 242 -8.50 17.17 17.92
N ASP A 243 -7.94 18.25 17.37
CA ASP A 243 -8.61 19.12 16.40
C ASP A 243 -8.31 18.59 14.98
N PRO A 244 -9.24 17.84 14.35
CA PRO A 244 -9.03 17.28 13.02
C PRO A 244 -8.88 18.34 11.92
N ASP A 245 -9.24 19.61 12.17
CA ASP A 245 -9.09 20.69 11.19
C ASP A 245 -7.67 21.28 11.18
N LYS A 246 -6.83 20.90 12.15
CA LYS A 246 -5.43 21.37 12.30
C LYS A 246 -4.40 20.27 12.09
N VAL A 247 -4.83 19.01 12.00
CA VAL A 247 -4.02 17.95 11.39
C VAL A 247 -3.89 18.31 9.91
N ILE A 248 -2.68 18.25 9.32
CA ILE A 248 -2.56 18.36 7.86
C ILE A 248 -3.41 17.24 7.27
N ALA A 249 -4.62 17.57 6.87
CA ALA A 249 -5.45 16.74 6.06
C ALA A 249 -5.01 17.02 4.63
N GLU A 250 -4.65 15.97 3.90
CA GLU A 250 -4.58 16.09 2.45
C GLU A 250 -5.98 16.51 1.99
N ARG A 251 -6.09 17.74 1.50
CA ARG A 251 -7.34 18.36 1.12
C ARG A 251 -7.22 18.87 -0.30
N ALA A 252 -8.15 18.49 -1.16
CA ALA A 252 -8.21 18.98 -2.52
C ALA A 252 -9.67 19.02 -2.98
N LYS A 253 -9.96 19.81 -4.03
CA LYS A 253 -11.31 19.94 -4.59
C LYS A 253 -11.96 18.60 -4.94
N ASN A 254 -11.16 17.62 -5.35
CA ASN A 254 -11.60 16.24 -5.57
C ASN A 254 -10.40 15.29 -5.61
N VAL A 255 -10.69 13.99 -5.76
CA VAL A 255 -9.69 12.91 -5.79
C VAL A 255 -8.72 12.99 -7.00
N ILE A 256 -9.09 13.71 -8.07
CA ILE A 256 -8.25 13.91 -9.26
C ILE A 256 -7.15 14.94 -8.95
N GLN A 257 -7.54 16.04 -8.31
CA GLN A 257 -6.63 17.13 -7.96
C GLN A 257 -5.56 16.66 -6.96
N ILE A 258 -5.93 15.96 -5.89
CA ILE A 258 -4.93 15.47 -4.92
C ILE A 258 -3.91 14.51 -5.55
N ARG A 259 -4.33 13.65 -6.50
CA ARG A 259 -3.42 12.77 -7.24
C ARG A 259 -2.44 13.60 -8.06
N THR A 260 -2.95 14.60 -8.78
CA THR A 260 -2.15 15.47 -9.63
C THR A 260 -1.14 16.27 -8.81
N GLU A 261 -1.56 16.86 -7.69
CA GLU A 261 -0.69 17.61 -6.78
C GLU A 261 0.45 16.74 -6.25
N LYS A 262 0.14 15.52 -5.78
CA LYS A 262 1.16 14.58 -5.30
C LYS A 262 2.11 14.16 -6.41
N TYR A 263 1.59 13.82 -7.59
CA TYR A 263 2.44 13.41 -8.70
C TYR A 263 3.33 14.56 -9.16
N LYS A 264 2.82 15.80 -9.20
CA LYS A 264 3.66 16.98 -9.47
C LYS A 264 4.75 17.13 -8.41
N GLN A 265 4.42 16.99 -7.13
CA GLN A 265 5.43 17.08 -6.09
C GLN A 265 6.49 15.98 -6.22
N TRP A 266 6.12 14.76 -6.59
CA TRP A 266 7.07 13.66 -6.73
C TRP A 266 7.88 13.75 -8.04
N LEU A 267 7.26 14.11 -9.16
CA LEU A 267 7.82 13.95 -10.51
C LEU A 267 8.17 15.24 -11.25
N SER A 268 7.62 16.39 -10.86
CA SER A 268 7.98 17.68 -11.48
C SER A 268 9.22 18.28 -10.83
N ASP A 269 9.59 19.48 -11.28
CA ASP A 269 10.57 20.35 -10.62
C ASP A 269 10.00 20.77 -9.24
N PRO A 270 10.40 20.11 -8.14
CA PRO A 270 9.50 19.93 -7.02
C PRO A 270 9.73 21.02 -5.97
N ASP A 271 8.96 22.08 -6.05
CA ASP A 271 8.91 23.08 -4.98
C ASP A 271 7.64 22.88 -4.13
N PRO A 272 7.73 22.75 -2.79
CA PRO A 272 8.94 22.57 -1.97
C PRO A 272 9.24 21.08 -1.68
N ILE A 273 10.49 20.65 -1.86
CA ILE A 273 11.07 19.46 -1.19
C ILE A 273 12.22 19.88 -0.28
N VAL A 274 12.36 19.22 0.88
CA VAL A 274 13.50 19.43 1.80
C VAL A 274 14.56 18.34 1.61
N TYR A 275 15.80 18.78 1.42
CA TYR A 275 16.99 17.94 1.23
C TYR A 275 17.89 17.97 2.48
N SER A 276 18.69 16.92 2.68
CA SER A 276 19.77 16.96 3.66
C SER A 276 20.90 17.87 3.18
N ASP A 277 21.82 18.25 4.07
CA ASP A 277 23.01 19.05 3.71
C ASP A 277 23.91 18.32 2.67
N SER A 278 23.77 17.00 2.57
CA SER A 278 24.45 16.14 1.60
C SER A 278 23.68 15.90 0.29
N SER A 279 22.57 16.61 0.06
CA SER A 279 21.73 16.39 -1.11
C SER A 279 21.24 17.71 -1.70
N SER A 280 20.83 17.67 -2.97
CA SER A 280 20.33 18.82 -3.69
C SER A 280 19.08 18.46 -4.51
N LYS A 281 18.43 19.49 -5.05
CA LYS A 281 17.30 19.35 -5.97
C LYS A 281 17.71 18.58 -7.23
N GLU A 282 18.87 18.90 -7.79
CA GLU A 282 19.43 18.24 -8.97
C GLU A 282 19.74 16.77 -8.68
N GLN A 283 20.30 16.47 -7.51
CA GLN A 283 20.57 15.11 -7.09
C GLN A 283 19.28 14.32 -6.90
N TYR A 284 18.23 14.91 -6.31
CA TYR A 284 16.92 14.28 -6.22
C TYR A 284 16.31 14.00 -7.60
N LEU A 285 16.34 14.99 -8.50
CA LEU A 285 15.82 14.84 -9.86
C LEU A 285 16.56 13.75 -10.63
N LYS A 286 17.87 13.64 -10.42
CA LYS A 286 18.71 12.57 -10.94
C LYS A 286 18.42 11.22 -10.31
N ASN A 287 18.17 11.16 -8.99
CA ASN A 287 17.88 9.94 -8.25
C ASN A 287 16.38 9.62 -8.21
N ARG A 288 15.73 9.67 -9.37
CA ARG A 288 14.29 9.44 -9.47
C ARG A 288 13.93 8.64 -10.69
N ILE A 289 13.16 7.58 -10.48
CA ILE A 289 12.61 6.74 -11.55
C ILE A 289 11.10 6.91 -11.57
N HIS A 290 10.54 7.10 -12.77
CA HIS A 290 9.10 7.09 -12.99
C HIS A 290 8.69 5.75 -13.62
N VAL A 291 7.71 5.08 -13.03
CA VAL A 291 7.16 3.82 -13.54
C VAL A 291 5.66 3.96 -13.71
N ARG A 292 5.14 3.66 -14.91
CA ARG A 292 3.69 3.50 -15.12
C ARG A 292 3.28 2.06 -14.84
N LEU A 293 2.09 1.86 -14.27
CA LEU A 293 1.57 0.52 -14.01
C LEU A 293 1.40 -0.28 -15.31
N GLU A 294 0.99 0.43 -16.35
CA GLU A 294 0.76 -0.07 -17.70
C GLU A 294 2.06 -0.51 -18.39
N ASP A 295 3.22 -0.06 -17.90
CA ASP A 295 4.52 -0.47 -18.43
C ASP A 295 5.05 -1.73 -17.74
N LEU A 296 4.47 -2.16 -16.61
CA LEU A 296 4.88 -3.39 -15.91
C LEU A 296 4.23 -4.66 -16.48
N ALA A 297 3.18 -4.49 -17.30
CA ALA A 297 2.55 -5.57 -18.06
C ALA A 297 1.90 -5.00 -19.32
N SER A 298 2.21 -5.59 -20.48
CA SER A 298 1.59 -5.22 -21.74
C SER A 298 0.22 -5.89 -21.93
N GLU A 299 -0.63 -5.25 -22.74
CA GLU A 299 -1.93 -5.74 -23.16
C GLU A 299 -1.89 -7.10 -23.89
N HIS A 300 -0.70 -7.47 -24.41
CA HIS A 300 -0.47 -8.66 -25.22
C HIS A 300 0.51 -9.67 -24.59
N VAL A 301 0.93 -9.46 -23.33
CA VAL A 301 1.87 -10.38 -22.68
C VAL A 301 1.23 -11.75 -22.54
N SER A 302 1.73 -12.69 -23.33
CA SER A 302 1.22 -14.06 -23.40
C SER A 302 2.12 -15.04 -22.65
N SER A 303 3.37 -14.64 -22.36
CA SER A 303 4.41 -15.47 -21.77
C SER A 303 5.08 -14.83 -20.55
N TYR A 304 5.78 -15.66 -19.76
CA TYR A 304 6.56 -15.20 -18.60
C TYR A 304 7.82 -14.45 -19.06
N GLU A 305 8.39 -14.87 -20.19
CA GLU A 305 9.58 -14.28 -20.81
C GLU A 305 9.30 -12.84 -21.26
N GLU A 306 8.16 -12.58 -21.91
CA GLU A 306 7.75 -11.22 -22.28
C GLU A 306 7.53 -10.32 -21.05
N ALA A 307 6.97 -10.87 -19.97
CA ALA A 307 6.80 -10.14 -18.71
C ALA A 307 8.15 -9.79 -18.08
N ARG A 308 9.10 -10.74 -18.11
CA ARG A 308 10.46 -10.56 -17.61
C ARG A 308 11.17 -9.45 -18.39
N ASP A 309 11.21 -9.56 -19.71
CA ASP A 309 11.95 -8.63 -20.56
C ASP A 309 11.38 -7.21 -20.43
N LEU A 310 10.05 -7.09 -20.31
CA LEU A 310 9.39 -5.80 -20.06
C LEU A 310 9.74 -5.22 -18.68
N GLN A 311 9.66 -6.02 -17.61
CA GLN A 311 9.97 -5.55 -16.25
C GLN A 311 11.45 -5.25 -16.09
N GLU A 312 12.33 -6.04 -16.70
CA GLU A 312 13.76 -5.78 -16.75
C GLU A 312 14.04 -4.45 -17.45
N LYS A 313 13.43 -4.21 -18.61
CA LYS A 313 13.58 -2.94 -19.33
C LYS A 313 13.08 -1.73 -18.53
N VAL A 314 11.89 -1.85 -17.93
CA VAL A 314 11.22 -0.72 -17.27
C VAL A 314 11.80 -0.44 -15.89
N VAL A 315 12.22 -1.48 -15.16
CA VAL A 315 12.72 -1.37 -13.78
C VAL A 315 14.21 -1.68 -13.72
N GLY A 316 14.65 -2.84 -14.22
CA GLY A 316 16.04 -3.30 -14.14
C GLY A 316 17.06 -2.36 -14.80
N GLU A 317 16.85 -1.97 -16.05
CA GLU A 317 17.74 -1.04 -16.76
C GLU A 317 17.79 0.32 -16.08
N GLN A 318 16.64 0.80 -15.59
CA GLN A 318 16.58 2.07 -14.85
C GLN A 318 17.38 1.98 -13.54
N LEU A 319 17.29 0.87 -12.80
CA LEU A 319 18.09 0.64 -11.60
C LEU A 319 19.59 0.64 -11.90
N LEU A 320 20.02 -0.07 -12.95
CA LEU A 320 21.42 -0.09 -13.38
C LEU A 320 21.93 1.31 -13.76
N ASN A 321 21.12 2.09 -14.47
CA ASN A 321 21.46 3.47 -14.83
C ASN A 321 21.65 4.38 -13.59
N HIS A 322 20.97 4.06 -12.49
CA HIS A 322 21.08 4.73 -11.19
C HIS A 322 22.06 4.01 -10.24
N CYS A 323 22.92 3.15 -10.77
CA CYS A 323 23.97 2.48 -10.00
C CYS A 323 23.44 1.60 -8.86
N VAL A 324 22.23 1.05 -9.02
CA VAL A 324 21.67 0.06 -8.12
C VAL A 324 22.03 -1.34 -8.64
N PRO A 325 22.75 -2.15 -7.86
CA PRO A 325 23.09 -3.51 -8.25
C PRO A 325 21.86 -4.42 -8.27
N ILE A 326 21.69 -5.14 -9.39
CA ILE A 326 20.64 -6.13 -9.59
C ILE A 326 21.25 -7.49 -9.95
N TYR A 327 20.51 -8.57 -9.70
CA TYR A 327 20.95 -9.93 -10.01
C TYR A 327 21.09 -10.15 -11.53
N GLU A 328 22.04 -11.01 -11.92
CA GLU A 328 22.31 -11.37 -13.32
C GLU A 328 21.05 -11.90 -14.01
N HIS A 329 20.30 -12.75 -13.32
CA HIS A 329 19.04 -13.28 -13.80
C HIS A 329 17.87 -12.47 -13.23
N PHE A 330 17.27 -11.64 -14.08
CA PHE A 330 16.05 -10.92 -13.72
C PHE A 330 14.86 -11.89 -13.74
N HIS A 331 14.07 -11.89 -12.67
CA HIS A 331 12.89 -12.70 -12.53
C HIS A 331 11.63 -11.84 -12.59
N GLU A 332 10.68 -12.28 -13.40
CA GLU A 332 9.37 -11.66 -13.53
C GLU A 332 8.49 -11.86 -12.29
N VAL A 333 7.63 -10.88 -12.05
CA VAL A 333 6.51 -10.99 -11.10
C VAL A 333 5.22 -10.83 -11.89
N VAL A 334 4.51 -11.93 -12.14
CA VAL A 334 3.26 -11.91 -12.95
C VAL A 334 1.98 -11.75 -12.13
N GLU A 335 2.06 -11.86 -10.80
CA GLU A 335 0.90 -11.80 -9.91
C GLU A 335 0.77 -10.45 -9.19
N ARG A 336 -0.47 -9.95 -9.10
CA ARG A 336 -0.78 -8.82 -8.21
C ARG A 336 -0.68 -9.23 -6.75
N THR A 337 0.46 -8.92 -6.14
CA THR A 337 0.64 -9.05 -4.69
C THR A 337 -0.14 -7.94 -3.98
N LYS A 338 -1.39 -8.24 -3.59
CA LYS A 338 -2.18 -7.29 -2.80
C LYS A 338 -1.56 -7.08 -1.41
N TRP A 339 -1.02 -8.14 -0.83
CA TRP A 339 -0.15 -8.17 0.34
C TRP A 339 0.67 -9.46 0.30
N GLU A 340 1.74 -9.52 1.09
CA GLU A 340 2.56 -10.71 1.24
C GLU A 340 1.71 -11.90 1.70
N GLY A 341 1.75 -13.00 0.95
CA GLY A 341 0.91 -14.19 1.20
C GLY A 341 -0.54 -14.10 0.69
N TYR A 342 -0.95 -13.03 -0.01
CA TYR A 342 -2.25 -13.01 -0.70
C TYR A 342 -2.26 -13.99 -1.87
N LYS A 343 -2.93 -15.13 -1.69
CA LYS A 343 -3.24 -16.03 -2.82
C LYS A 343 -4.58 -15.61 -3.43
N PRO A 344 -4.61 -15.07 -4.67
CA PRO A 344 -5.88 -14.76 -5.32
C PRO A 344 -6.76 -16.02 -5.39
N ARG A 345 -8.08 -15.83 -5.25
CA ARG A 345 -9.05 -16.91 -5.45
C ARG A 345 -9.09 -17.24 -6.95
N GLY A 346 -8.25 -18.18 -7.36
CA GLY A 346 -7.98 -18.53 -8.75
C GLY A 346 -6.48 -18.60 -8.94
N LYS A 347 -5.92 -19.82 -8.88
CA LYS A 347 -4.47 -20.08 -8.92
C LYS A 347 -3.89 -19.54 -10.24
N ASN A 348 -2.76 -18.83 -10.15
CA ASN A 348 -1.78 -18.62 -11.22
C ASN A 348 -2.28 -17.97 -12.52
N ARG A 349 -3.34 -17.16 -12.50
CA ARG A 349 -3.70 -16.40 -13.71
C ARG A 349 -2.87 -15.11 -13.73
N PRO A 350 -2.07 -14.87 -14.80
CA PRO A 350 -1.40 -13.59 -14.99
C PRO A 350 -2.39 -12.44 -14.90
N PHE A 351 -1.92 -11.31 -14.39
CA PHE A 351 -2.72 -10.09 -14.41
C PHE A 351 -2.92 -9.63 -15.87
N ASP A 352 -4.18 -9.50 -16.28
CA ASP A 352 -4.56 -9.03 -17.61
C ASP A 352 -4.93 -7.53 -17.52
N PRO A 353 -4.02 -6.61 -17.90
CA PRO A 353 -4.24 -5.17 -17.81
C PRO A 353 -5.38 -4.71 -18.74
N SER A 354 -5.50 -5.29 -19.93
CA SER A 354 -6.54 -4.97 -20.93
C SER A 354 -7.93 -5.25 -20.38
N LYS A 355 -8.12 -6.42 -19.79
CA LYS A 355 -9.38 -6.82 -19.19
C LYS A 355 -9.75 -5.96 -17.99
N GLU A 356 -8.79 -5.60 -17.13
CA GLU A 356 -9.07 -4.67 -16.04
C GLU A 356 -9.42 -3.28 -16.57
N LYS A 357 -8.65 -2.75 -17.53
CA LYS A 357 -8.90 -1.45 -18.19
C LYS A 357 -10.31 -1.40 -18.76
N MET A 358 -10.70 -2.38 -19.56
CA MET A 358 -12.06 -2.48 -20.11
C MET A 358 -13.13 -2.58 -19.00
N ALA A 359 -12.87 -3.31 -17.93
CA ALA A 359 -13.78 -3.40 -16.80
C ALA A 359 -13.91 -2.08 -16.01
N MET A 360 -12.84 -1.29 -15.92
CA MET A 360 -12.85 0.02 -15.27
C MET A 360 -13.58 1.05 -16.15
N LEU A 361 -13.29 1.08 -17.45
CA LEU A 361 -13.88 2.03 -18.41
C LEU A 361 -15.40 1.87 -18.55
N LYS A 362 -15.92 0.63 -18.46
CA LYS A 362 -17.37 0.34 -18.46
C LYS A 362 -18.16 1.00 -17.32
N ARG A 363 -17.49 1.57 -16.32
CA ARG A 363 -18.14 2.24 -15.18
C ARG A 363 -18.52 3.69 -15.46
N TYR A 364 -17.92 4.30 -16.47
CA TYR A 364 -18.15 5.70 -16.78
C TYR A 364 -19.43 5.92 -17.59
N SER A 365 -20.05 7.07 -17.39
CA SER A 365 -20.87 7.76 -18.39
C SER A 365 -20.05 8.82 -19.14
N LYS A 366 -20.58 9.33 -20.26
CA LYS A 366 -19.93 10.42 -21.01
C LYS A 366 -19.76 11.69 -20.15
N GLN A 367 -20.76 12.03 -19.33
CA GLN A 367 -20.63 13.14 -18.37
C GLN A 367 -19.50 12.95 -17.35
N GLU A 368 -19.29 11.72 -16.84
CA GLU A 368 -18.21 11.43 -15.92
C GLU A 368 -16.84 11.49 -16.61
N LEU A 369 -16.74 11.01 -17.86
CA LEU A 369 -15.52 11.14 -18.67
C LEU A 369 -15.14 12.60 -18.90
N ARG A 370 -16.11 13.43 -19.33
CA ARG A 370 -15.90 14.89 -19.52
C ARG A 370 -15.46 15.55 -18.22
N PHE A 371 -16.15 15.26 -17.11
CA PHE A 371 -15.76 15.80 -15.81
C PHE A 371 -14.31 15.45 -15.43
N VAL A 372 -13.87 14.22 -15.69
CA VAL A 372 -12.48 13.83 -15.42
C VAL A 372 -11.52 14.62 -16.30
N LEU A 373 -11.77 14.70 -17.62
CA LEU A 373 -10.94 15.47 -18.55
C LEU A 373 -10.85 16.96 -18.14
N ASP A 374 -11.97 17.58 -17.76
CA ASP A 374 -12.04 18.99 -17.32
C ASP A 374 -11.26 19.26 -16.01
N ASN A 375 -10.95 18.22 -15.24
CA ASN A 375 -10.20 18.32 -13.98
C ASN A 375 -8.78 17.75 -14.09
N LEU A 376 -8.34 17.28 -15.25
CA LEU A 376 -6.98 16.81 -15.47
C LEU A 376 -6.07 17.94 -15.94
N ASP A 377 -4.85 17.93 -15.44
CA ASP A 377 -3.76 18.67 -16.06
C ASP A 377 -3.22 17.84 -17.23
N MET A 378 -3.80 18.06 -18.42
CA MET A 378 -3.49 17.28 -19.62
C MET A 378 -2.02 17.40 -20.05
N GLU A 379 -1.40 18.57 -19.85
CA GLU A 379 0.02 18.79 -20.15
C GLU A 379 0.90 17.96 -19.22
N PHE A 380 0.57 17.92 -17.93
CA PHE A 380 1.29 17.09 -16.97
C PHE A 380 1.08 15.60 -17.24
N GLU A 381 -0.15 15.15 -17.53
CA GLU A 381 -0.42 13.74 -17.86
C GLU A 381 0.32 13.29 -19.13
N LYS A 382 0.45 14.17 -20.13
CA LYS A 382 1.26 13.91 -21.32
C LYS A 382 2.75 13.76 -20.97
N LYS A 383 3.27 14.57 -20.05
CA LYS A 383 4.66 14.42 -19.54
C LYS A 383 4.86 13.10 -18.79
N LEU A 384 3.82 12.59 -18.12
CA LEU A 384 3.82 11.25 -17.55
C LEU A 384 3.69 10.14 -18.62
N GLY A 385 3.60 10.48 -19.91
CA GLY A 385 3.47 9.52 -21.00
C GLY A 385 2.05 8.96 -21.18
N TYR A 386 1.03 9.53 -20.55
CA TYR A 386 -0.35 9.07 -20.79
C TYR A 386 -0.93 9.74 -22.04
N ASN A 387 -1.57 8.93 -22.89
CA ASN A 387 -2.35 9.38 -24.04
C ASN A 387 -3.82 8.98 -23.82
N TYR A 388 -4.71 9.98 -23.83
CA TYR A 388 -6.14 9.84 -23.61
C TYR A 388 -7.00 9.93 -24.88
N ASP A 389 -6.43 9.80 -26.09
CA ASP A 389 -7.17 9.75 -27.37
C ASP A 389 -8.27 8.69 -27.36
N TYR A 390 -8.02 7.58 -26.67
CA TYR A 390 -9.02 6.51 -26.52
C TYR A 390 -10.25 6.96 -25.72
N VAL A 391 -10.11 7.94 -24.82
CA VAL A 391 -11.23 8.49 -24.04
C VAL A 391 -12.12 9.36 -24.93
N TYR A 392 -11.53 10.14 -25.84
CA TYR A 392 -12.31 10.91 -26.82
C TYR A 392 -13.11 9.98 -27.74
N ARG A 393 -12.52 8.87 -28.21
CA ARG A 393 -13.27 7.82 -28.94
C ARG A 393 -14.42 7.22 -28.10
N LEU A 394 -14.23 7.07 -26.79
CA LEU A 394 -15.30 6.61 -25.90
C LEU A 394 -16.42 7.65 -25.72
N LEU A 395 -16.11 8.94 -25.79
CA LEU A 395 -17.11 10.02 -25.77
C LEU A 395 -17.96 10.04 -27.05
N GLU A 396 -17.39 9.66 -28.18
CA GLU A 396 -18.09 9.52 -29.46
C GLU A 396 -18.91 8.23 -29.54
N SER A 397 -18.48 7.17 -28.86
CA SER A 397 -19.15 5.86 -28.91
C SER A 397 -20.57 5.85 -28.32
N ASP A 398 -21.50 5.16 -28.99
CA ASP A 398 -22.87 4.92 -28.51
C ASP A 398 -22.94 3.90 -27.36
N HIS A 399 -21.87 3.16 -27.09
CA HIS A 399 -21.84 2.13 -26.05
C HIS A 399 -21.70 2.71 -24.63
N ILE A 400 -21.29 3.97 -24.51
CA ILE A 400 -21.15 4.67 -23.24
C ILE A 400 -22.40 5.53 -23.02
N PRO A 401 -23.16 5.34 -21.93
CA PRO A 401 -24.36 6.12 -21.68
C PRO A 401 -24.01 7.59 -21.44
N GLU A 402 -24.87 8.51 -21.90
CA GLU A 402 -24.65 9.95 -21.71
C GLU A 402 -24.61 10.32 -20.22
N THR A 403 -25.57 9.80 -19.45
CA THR A 403 -25.74 10.09 -18.02
C THR A 403 -25.32 8.91 -17.14
N PRO A 404 -24.93 9.16 -15.87
CA PRO A 404 -24.55 8.11 -14.94
C PRO A 404 -25.64 7.05 -14.80
N ARG A 405 -25.24 5.76 -14.83
CA ARG A 405 -26.18 4.67 -14.63
C ARG A 405 -26.78 4.76 -13.23
N LYS A 406 -28.11 4.90 -13.13
CA LYS A 406 -28.81 4.75 -11.85
C LYS A 406 -28.52 3.36 -11.30
N ILE A 407 -27.80 3.29 -10.18
CA ILE A 407 -27.56 2.00 -9.52
C ILE A 407 -28.92 1.51 -9.02
N PRO A 408 -29.41 0.33 -9.44
CA PRO A 408 -30.70 -0.15 -8.98
C PRO A 408 -30.71 -0.24 -7.46
N GLU A 409 -31.57 0.52 -6.80
CA GLU A 409 -31.64 0.63 -5.33
C GLU A 409 -31.76 -0.76 -4.67
N LYS A 410 -32.47 -1.67 -5.34
CA LYS A 410 -32.64 -3.08 -4.91
C LYS A 410 -31.32 -3.84 -4.72
N ARG A 411 -30.29 -3.59 -5.54
CA ARG A 411 -28.96 -4.22 -5.40
C ARG A 411 -28.16 -3.63 -4.23
N VAL A 412 -28.33 -2.34 -3.95
CA VAL A 412 -27.70 -1.66 -2.81
C VAL A 412 -28.29 -2.21 -1.51
N MET A 413 -29.63 -2.27 -1.43
CA MET A 413 -30.34 -2.80 -0.26
C MET A 413 -29.98 -4.27 0.04
N LYS A 414 -29.87 -5.13 -0.99
CA LYS A 414 -29.46 -6.53 -0.80
C LYS A 414 -28.03 -6.66 -0.27
N LYS A 415 -27.09 -5.82 -0.73
CA LYS A 415 -25.71 -5.81 -0.22
C LYS A 415 -25.63 -5.27 1.21
N MET A 416 -26.43 -4.26 1.57
CA MET A 416 -26.50 -3.73 2.93
C MET A 416 -27.05 -4.78 3.91
N ARG A 417 -28.16 -5.46 3.56
CA ARG A 417 -28.68 -6.59 4.36
C ARG A 417 -27.62 -7.66 4.60
N ASN A 418 -26.89 -8.05 3.56
CA ASN A 418 -25.82 -9.06 3.69
C ASN A 418 -24.60 -8.57 4.50
N ALA A 419 -24.25 -7.28 4.44
CA ALA A 419 -23.08 -6.72 5.13
C ALA A 419 -23.33 -6.49 6.64
N HIS A 420 -24.58 -6.25 7.03
CA HIS A 420 -24.96 -6.09 8.45
C HIS A 420 -25.24 -7.42 9.16
N GLY A 421 -24.97 -8.56 8.52
CA GLY A 421 -25.25 -9.86 9.13
C GLY A 421 -26.73 -10.13 9.32
N LEU A 422 -27.62 -9.37 8.66
CA LEU A 422 -29.05 -9.68 8.51
C LEU A 422 -29.18 -10.86 7.54
N ARG A 423 -28.62 -12.02 7.92
CA ARG A 423 -29.01 -13.30 7.37
C ARG A 423 -30.44 -13.52 7.86
N SER A 424 -31.34 -13.78 6.93
CA SER A 424 -32.76 -14.01 7.16
C SER A 424 -32.99 -15.30 7.96
N SER A 425 -32.63 -15.34 9.25
CA SER A 425 -33.09 -16.39 10.15
C SER A 425 -34.52 -16.15 10.61
N ASP A 426 -35.02 -14.90 10.57
CA ASP A 426 -36.41 -14.60 10.93
C ASP A 426 -37.18 -14.01 9.74
N ALA A 427 -37.73 -14.91 8.92
CA ALA A 427 -38.68 -14.56 7.86
C ALA A 427 -39.95 -13.86 8.39
N SER A 428 -40.20 -13.98 9.70
CA SER A 428 -41.28 -13.31 10.44
C SER A 428 -41.06 -11.79 10.55
N GLU A 429 -39.92 -11.36 11.13
CA GLU A 429 -39.60 -9.92 11.26
C GLU A 429 -39.51 -9.22 9.89
N HIS A 430 -39.08 -9.94 8.87
CA HIS A 430 -38.95 -9.38 7.54
C HIS A 430 -40.31 -9.11 6.87
N LYS A 431 -41.39 -9.83 7.25
CA LYS A 431 -42.76 -9.52 6.80
C LYS A 431 -43.30 -8.25 7.45
N ASP A 432 -42.96 -8.00 8.71
CA ASP A 432 -43.46 -6.85 9.46
C ASP A 432 -42.76 -5.55 9.05
N ILE A 433 -41.44 -5.61 8.81
CA ILE A 433 -40.70 -4.46 8.25
C ILE A 433 -41.22 -4.12 6.84
N ASN A 434 -41.50 -5.12 5.99
CA ASN A 434 -42.05 -4.86 4.66
C ASN A 434 -43.50 -4.34 4.71
N ARG A 435 -44.30 -4.76 5.71
CA ARG A 435 -45.65 -4.21 5.96
C ARG A 435 -45.58 -2.74 6.40
N ALA A 436 -44.66 -2.42 7.31
CA ALA A 436 -44.43 -1.05 7.77
C ALA A 436 -43.94 -0.13 6.64
N LEU A 437 -43.02 -0.59 5.79
CA LEU A 437 -42.55 0.19 4.63
C LEU A 437 -43.66 0.46 3.62
N LYS A 438 -44.50 -0.55 3.31
CA LYS A 438 -45.68 -0.34 2.45
C LYS A 438 -46.68 0.66 3.05
N SER A 439 -46.89 0.60 4.37
CA SER A 439 -47.76 1.55 5.07
C SER A 439 -47.22 2.98 4.99
N ILE A 440 -45.89 3.18 5.10
CA ILE A 440 -45.25 4.49 4.94
C ILE A 440 -45.34 4.99 3.50
N GLU A 441 -45.08 4.14 2.50
CA GLU A 441 -45.19 4.49 1.08
C GLU A 441 -46.61 4.94 0.72
N GLU A 442 -47.62 4.24 1.23
CA GLU A 442 -49.03 4.58 1.02
C GLU A 442 -49.40 5.92 1.65
N ARG A 443 -48.89 6.20 2.85
CA ARG A 443 -49.10 7.48 3.55
C ARG A 443 -48.45 8.66 2.81
N ILE A 444 -47.26 8.45 2.25
CA ILE A 444 -46.57 9.47 1.42
C ILE A 444 -47.37 9.73 0.14
N ARG A 445 -47.95 8.68 -0.48
CA ARG A 445 -48.80 8.81 -1.66
C ARG A 445 -50.06 9.61 -1.34
N GLN A 446 -50.76 9.28 -0.26
CA GLN A 446 -51.95 10.01 0.19
C GLN A 446 -51.65 11.48 0.48
N ASN A 447 -50.56 11.77 1.21
CA ASN A 447 -50.17 13.15 1.50
C ASN A 447 -49.84 13.96 0.23
N ARG A 448 -49.32 13.32 -0.83
CA ARG A 448 -49.10 13.98 -2.12
C ARG A 448 -50.42 14.28 -2.83
N GLU A 449 -51.33 13.32 -2.84
CA GLU A 449 -52.66 13.49 -3.43
C GLU A 449 -53.46 14.58 -2.71
N GLU A 450 -53.38 14.65 -1.38
CA GLU A 450 -53.97 15.74 -0.57
C GLU A 450 -53.32 17.10 -0.86
N ALA A 451 -51.99 17.14 -0.97
CA ALA A 451 -51.27 18.38 -1.29
C ALA A 451 -51.59 18.89 -2.71
N GLU A 452 -51.74 17.98 -3.68
CA GLU A 452 -52.17 18.31 -5.03
C GLU A 452 -53.64 18.78 -5.03
N SER A 453 -54.55 18.12 -4.31
CA SER A 453 -55.95 18.54 -4.20
C SER A 453 -56.12 19.91 -3.54
N ASN A 454 -55.29 20.25 -2.55
CA ASN A 454 -55.32 21.55 -1.87
C ASN A 454 -54.63 22.67 -2.68
N SER A 455 -53.91 22.34 -3.75
CA SER A 455 -53.32 23.31 -4.67
C SER A 455 -54.32 23.85 -5.71
N TRP A 456 -55.52 23.25 -5.81
CA TRP A 456 -56.59 23.65 -6.73
C TRP A 456 -57.74 24.42 -6.06
N ILE A 457 -57.62 24.72 -4.76
CA ILE A 457 -58.49 25.61 -3.99
C ILE A 457 -57.71 26.90 -3.76
#